data_AF-A0A8J7K4U3-F1
#
_entry.id   AF-A0A8J7K4U3-F1
#
_cell.length_a   1.000
_cell.length_b   1.000
_cell.length_c   1.000
_cell.angle_alpha   90.00
_cell.angle_beta   90.00
_cell.angle_gamma   90.00
#
_symmetry.space_group_name_H-M   'P 1'
#
loop_
_entity.id
_entity.type
_entity.pdbx_description
1 polymer ?
#
loop_
_entity_poly.entity_id
_entity_poly.type
_entity_poly.pdbx_seq_one_letter_code
_entity_poly.pdbx_strand_id
1 'polypeptide(L)'
;MRIPLVAGLFALVGCTSNMTSEPGYYTLNLDRTQLCYSGNSNCLNLELIYPSHNEHQIARAYQLPSTSESWNVRQLVKLMLAPPGKQYEVKQTSDFSYLIPRNKATNSVWYHLEREQYDLYESNGRNFR
;
A
#
# COMPACT_ATOMS: atom_id res chain seq x y z
N MET A 1 -36.83 -53.25 32.92
CA MET A 1 -35.79 -52.97 31.89
C MET A 1 -36.41 -51.99 30.91
N ARG A 2 -36.28 -50.66 31.02
CA ARG A 2 -35.10 -49.77 30.89
C ARG A 2 -34.27 -50.08 29.65
N ILE A 3 -34.40 -49.25 28.62
CA ILE A 3 -33.36 -48.49 27.89
C ILE A 3 -34.08 -47.52 26.92
N PRO A 4 -34.04 -46.19 27.12
CA PRO A 4 -34.15 -45.26 26.01
C PRO A 4 -32.74 -44.87 25.55
N LEU A 5 -32.45 -45.13 24.28
CA LEU A 5 -31.20 -44.83 23.61
C LEU A 5 -31.25 -43.35 23.17
N VAL A 6 -30.73 -42.46 24.01
CA VAL A 6 -30.59 -41.03 23.68
C VAL A 6 -29.32 -40.88 22.86
N ALA A 7 -29.47 -40.85 21.54
CA ALA A 7 -28.39 -40.49 20.61
C ALA A 7 -28.13 -38.97 20.74
N GLY A 8 -27.11 -38.61 21.51
CA GLY A 8 -26.63 -37.25 21.61
C GLY A 8 -25.97 -36.81 20.30
N LEU A 9 -26.64 -35.91 19.57
CA LEU A 9 -26.02 -35.11 18.52
C LEU A 9 -25.03 -34.14 19.17
N PHE A 10 -23.73 -34.44 19.07
CA PHE A 10 -22.69 -33.45 19.27
C PHE A 10 -22.62 -32.55 18.04
N ALA A 11 -23.32 -31.42 18.09
CA ALA A 11 -23.14 -30.34 17.13
C ALA A 11 -21.76 -29.70 17.37
N LEU A 12 -20.77 -30.09 16.57
CA LEU A 12 -19.50 -29.39 16.43
C LEU A 12 -19.76 -28.07 15.69
N VAL A 13 -20.15 -27.03 16.42
CA VAL A 13 -20.18 -25.66 15.89
C VAL A 13 -18.73 -25.19 15.83
N GLY A 14 -18.06 -25.50 14.72
CA GLY A 14 -16.75 -24.94 14.41
C GLY A 14 -16.90 -23.45 14.17
N CYS A 15 -16.57 -22.63 15.17
CA CYS A 15 -16.33 -21.21 14.97
C CYS A 15 -15.12 -21.08 14.04
N THR A 16 -15.36 -20.91 12.74
CA THR A 16 -14.31 -20.42 11.83
C THR A 16 -14.03 -18.98 12.24
N SER A 17 -13.05 -18.79 13.10
CA SER A 17 -12.52 -17.46 13.40
C SER A 17 -12.06 -16.87 12.08
N ASN A 18 -12.84 -15.94 11.53
CA ASN A 18 -12.39 -15.06 10.47
C ASN A 18 -11.15 -14.36 10.99
N MET A 19 -9.99 -14.84 10.57
CA MET A 19 -8.70 -14.22 10.83
C MET A 19 -8.70 -12.95 10.00
N THR A 20 -9.28 -11.87 10.53
CA THR A 20 -9.16 -10.53 9.97
C THR A 20 -7.68 -10.17 10.06
N SER A 21 -6.95 -10.45 8.98
CA SER A 21 -5.59 -9.96 8.78
C SER A 21 -5.58 -8.47 9.09
N GLU A 22 -4.72 -8.03 10.00
CA GLU A 22 -4.63 -6.61 10.31
C GLU A 22 -4.41 -5.81 9.01
N PRO A 23 -5.09 -4.66 8.86
CA PRO A 23 -4.88 -3.82 7.70
C PRO A 23 -3.41 -3.41 7.71
N GLY A 24 -2.62 -3.90 6.76
CA GLY A 24 -1.21 -3.53 6.76
C GLY A 24 -1.00 -2.09 6.29
N TYR A 25 0.18 -1.58 6.57
CA TYR A 25 0.54 -0.18 6.38
C TYR A 25 1.78 -0.04 5.49
N TYR A 26 1.97 1.14 4.94
CA TYR A 26 3.27 1.63 4.51
C TYR A 26 3.85 2.55 5.59
N THR A 27 5.17 2.58 5.70
CA THR A 27 5.88 3.62 6.44
C THR A 27 6.46 4.60 5.43
N LEU A 28 6.01 5.85 5.48
CA LEU A 28 6.60 6.97 4.76
C LEU A 28 7.67 7.61 5.65
N ASN A 29 8.94 7.46 5.27
CA ASN A 29 10.10 8.00 5.97
C ASN A 29 10.64 9.21 5.20
N LEU A 30 10.51 10.40 5.78
CA LEU A 30 10.93 11.66 5.17
C LEU A 30 12.43 11.92 5.30
N ASP A 31 13.09 11.39 6.32
CA ASP A 31 14.55 11.52 6.48
C ASP A 31 15.32 10.80 5.36
N ARG A 32 14.78 9.67 4.92
CA ARG A 32 15.37 8.83 3.85
C ARG A 32 14.65 8.96 2.52
N THR A 33 13.63 9.82 2.44
CA THR A 33 12.74 9.96 1.27
C THR A 33 12.27 8.61 0.71
N GLN A 34 11.76 7.75 1.60
CA GLN A 34 11.42 6.35 1.29
C GLN A 34 9.99 6.00 1.64
N LEU A 35 9.40 5.11 0.85
CA LEU A 35 8.17 4.39 1.19
C LEU A 35 8.53 2.93 1.45
N CYS A 36 8.21 2.42 2.64
CA CYS A 36 8.52 1.05 3.04
C CYS A 36 7.24 0.23 3.26
N TYR A 37 7.24 -1.02 2.79
CA TYR A 37 6.15 -1.95 3.06
C TYR A 37 6.26 -2.48 4.49
N SER A 38 5.25 -2.23 5.34
CA SER A 38 5.31 -2.64 6.76
C SER A 38 5.45 -4.16 6.90
N GLY A 39 6.40 -4.58 7.75
CA GLY A 39 6.75 -5.98 7.99
C GLY A 39 7.92 -6.51 7.17
N ASN A 40 8.50 -5.70 6.28
CA ASN A 40 9.69 -6.06 5.50
C ASN A 40 10.71 -4.93 5.44
N SER A 41 11.95 -5.26 5.08
CA SER A 41 13.00 -4.29 4.76
C SER A 41 12.90 -3.74 3.33
N ASN A 42 11.77 -3.97 2.64
CA ASN A 42 11.55 -3.53 1.27
C ASN A 42 11.08 -2.07 1.29
N CYS A 43 11.95 -1.18 0.79
CA CYS A 43 11.73 0.26 0.74
C CYS A 43 12.07 0.77 -0.65
N LEU A 44 11.21 1.63 -1.18
CA LEU A 44 11.38 2.29 -2.47
C LEU A 44 11.73 3.76 -2.24
N ASN A 45 12.68 4.28 -3.01
CA ASN A 45 13.00 5.70 -3.00
C ASN A 45 11.85 6.47 -3.68
N LEU A 46 11.35 7.52 -3.04
CA LEU A 46 10.31 8.38 -3.61
C LEU A 46 10.81 9.16 -4.83
N GLU A 47 12.13 9.35 -4.97
CA GLU A 47 12.73 10.00 -6.14
C GLU A 47 12.44 9.28 -7.45
N LEU A 48 12.08 7.99 -7.40
CA LEU A 48 11.65 7.23 -8.58
C LEU A 48 10.38 7.79 -9.23
N ILE A 49 9.65 8.68 -8.56
CA ILE A 49 8.54 9.41 -9.18
C ILE A 49 9.01 10.38 -10.28
N TYR A 50 10.30 10.73 -10.34
CA TYR A 50 10.84 11.64 -11.32
C TYR A 50 12.21 11.20 -11.87
N PRO A 51 12.36 11.02 -13.19
CA PRO A 51 11.30 11.05 -14.21
C PRO A 51 10.46 9.76 -14.16
N SER A 52 9.13 9.89 -13.99
CA SER A 52 8.18 8.79 -14.22
C SER A 52 7.26 9.17 -15.37
N HIS A 53 6.66 8.17 -16.01
CA HIS A 53 5.52 8.37 -16.91
C HIS A 53 4.22 7.86 -16.31
N ASN A 54 4.23 7.41 -15.04
CA ASN A 54 3.14 6.73 -14.38
C ASN A 54 2.33 7.63 -13.43
N GLU A 55 2.65 8.92 -13.32
CA GLU A 55 1.97 9.86 -12.41
C GLU A 55 0.47 9.96 -12.69
N HIS A 56 0.06 9.86 -13.96
CA HIS A 56 -1.34 9.85 -14.37
C HIS A 56 -2.13 8.66 -13.78
N GLN A 57 -1.49 7.50 -13.60
CA GLN A 57 -2.12 6.34 -12.98
C GLN A 57 -2.29 6.54 -11.48
N ILE A 58 -1.26 7.12 -10.83
CA ILE A 58 -1.33 7.48 -9.41
C ILE A 58 -2.41 8.54 -9.19
N ALA A 59 -2.45 9.59 -10.01
CA ALA A 59 -3.47 10.64 -9.98
C ALA A 59 -4.88 10.07 -10.06
N ARG A 60 -5.12 9.11 -10.96
CA ARG A 60 -6.40 8.40 -11.08
C ARG A 60 -6.75 7.64 -9.81
N ALA A 61 -5.79 7.00 -9.16
CA ALA A 61 -6.02 6.27 -7.91
C ALA A 61 -6.43 7.21 -6.77
N TYR A 62 -5.89 8.43 -6.76
CA TYR A 62 -6.30 9.53 -5.87
C TYR A 62 -7.54 10.30 -6.33
N GLN A 63 -8.16 9.92 -7.46
CA GLN A 63 -9.33 10.60 -8.04
C GLN A 63 -9.04 12.08 -8.38
N LEU A 64 -7.79 12.40 -8.69
CA LEU A 64 -7.39 13.71 -9.18
C LEU A 64 -7.78 13.86 -10.65
N PRO A 65 -8.02 15.11 -11.12
CA PRO A 65 -8.13 15.40 -12.54
C PRO A 65 -6.90 14.88 -13.30
N SER A 66 -7.10 14.46 -14.55
CA SER A 66 -5.98 14.09 -15.42
C SER A 66 -5.04 15.28 -15.56
N THR A 67 -3.75 15.07 -15.29
CA THR A 67 -2.71 16.08 -15.43
C THR A 67 -1.58 15.54 -16.30
N SER A 68 -0.97 16.43 -17.09
CA SER A 68 0.28 16.18 -17.82
C SER A 68 1.50 16.64 -17.02
N GLU A 69 1.32 17.12 -15.79
CA GLU A 69 2.41 17.57 -14.94
C GLU A 69 3.17 16.38 -14.36
N SER A 70 4.49 16.37 -14.55
CA SER A 70 5.39 15.48 -13.82
C SER A 70 5.41 15.86 -12.35
N TRP A 71 5.41 14.86 -11.48
CA TRP A 71 5.46 15.10 -10.04
C TRP A 71 6.89 15.00 -9.53
N ASN A 72 7.25 15.88 -8.60
CA ASN A 72 8.43 15.72 -7.77
C ASN A 72 8.08 15.05 -6.42
N VAL A 73 9.11 14.68 -5.67
CA VAL A 73 8.97 14.03 -4.34
C VAL A 73 8.09 14.84 -3.40
N ARG A 74 8.23 16.17 -3.37
CA ARG A 74 7.44 17.04 -2.49
C ARG A 74 5.95 16.98 -2.82
N GLN A 75 5.60 16.98 -4.11
CA GLN A 75 4.20 16.84 -4.55
C GLN A 75 3.63 15.47 -4.17
N LEU A 76 4.39 14.40 -4.40
CA LEU A 76 3.99 13.05 -4.00
C LEU A 76 3.79 12.93 -2.48
N VAL A 77 4.75 13.40 -1.67
CA VAL A 77 4.65 13.40 -0.21
C VAL A 77 3.43 14.17 0.27
N LYS A 78 3.19 15.37 -0.28
CA LYS A 78 2.01 16.17 0.06
C LYS A 78 0.71 15.42 -0.23
N LEU A 79 0.63 14.78 -1.40
CA LEU A 79 -0.53 13.96 -1.78
C LEU A 79 -0.73 12.79 -0.83
N MET A 80 0.36 12.10 -0.47
CA MET A 80 0.32 10.95 0.42
C MET A 80 -0.07 11.31 1.86
N LEU A 81 0.34 12.48 2.35
CA LEU A 81 0.03 12.95 3.71
C LEU A 81 -1.35 13.60 3.83
N ALA A 82 -1.86 14.18 2.74
CA ALA A 82 -3.13 14.88 2.70
C ALA A 82 -3.94 14.47 1.46
N PRO A 83 -4.47 13.23 1.43
CA PRO A 83 -5.21 12.74 0.28
C PRO A 83 -6.51 13.53 0.07
N PRO A 84 -6.87 13.87 -1.19
CA PRO A 84 -8.16 14.47 -1.51
C PRO A 84 -9.31 13.58 -1.04
N GLY A 85 -10.42 14.19 -0.65
CA GLY A 85 -11.62 13.46 -0.21
C GLY A 85 -11.43 12.62 1.05
N LYS A 86 -10.33 12.80 1.81
CA LYS A 86 -10.00 12.03 3.02
C LYS A 86 -10.05 10.51 2.79
N GLN A 87 -9.50 10.05 1.67
CA GLN A 87 -9.47 8.62 1.30
C GLN A 87 -8.88 7.72 2.41
N TYR A 88 -8.04 8.28 3.27
CA TYR A 88 -7.49 7.63 4.44
C TYR A 88 -6.95 8.67 5.42
N GLU A 89 -6.68 8.24 6.65
CA GLU A 89 -5.99 9.02 7.66
C GLU A 89 -4.55 8.52 7.85
N VAL A 90 -3.64 9.46 8.11
CA VAL A 90 -2.23 9.19 8.31
C VAL A 90 -1.90 9.31 9.79
N LYS A 91 -1.15 8.34 10.33
CA LYS A 91 -0.68 8.37 11.71
C LYS A 91 0.81 8.70 11.74
N GLN A 92 1.16 9.86 12.29
CA GLN A 92 2.56 10.19 12.54
C GLN A 92 3.13 9.30 13.66
N THR A 93 4.32 8.75 13.46
CA THR A 93 5.02 7.90 14.44
C THR A 93 6.32 8.52 14.95
N SER A 94 6.90 9.47 14.20
CA SER A 94 7.99 10.34 14.63
C SER A 94 7.96 11.65 13.83
N ASP A 95 8.90 12.57 14.10
CA ASP A 95 9.02 13.85 13.37
C ASP A 95 9.11 13.67 11.84
N PHE A 96 9.64 12.54 11.38
CA PHE A 96 9.89 12.26 9.96
C PHE A 96 9.29 10.93 9.50
N SER A 97 8.43 10.28 10.29
CA SER A 97 7.83 8.99 9.91
C SER A 97 6.32 8.97 10.09
N TYR A 98 5.66 8.39 9.10
CA TYR A 98 4.21 8.30 9.03
C TYR A 98 3.76 6.90 8.63
N LEU A 99 2.77 6.36 9.32
CA LEU A 99 2.04 5.18 8.92
C LEU A 99 0.88 5.56 8.03
N ILE A 100 0.88 4.97 6.83
CA ILE A 100 -0.11 5.19 5.79
C ILE A 100 -0.85 3.88 5.53
N PRO A 101 -2.18 3.81 5.66
CA PRO A 101 -2.93 2.59 5.38
C PRO A 101 -2.72 2.10 3.95
N ARG A 102 -2.57 0.78 3.77
CA ARG A 102 -2.59 0.19 2.43
C ARG A 102 -4.01 0.21 1.88
N ASN A 103 -4.21 0.93 0.79
CA ASN A 103 -5.46 1.00 0.05
C ASN A 103 -5.17 1.18 -1.44
N LYS A 104 -6.22 1.39 -2.25
CA LYS A 104 -6.08 1.57 -3.69
C LYS A 104 -5.10 2.69 -4.08
N ALA A 105 -5.16 3.84 -3.42
CA ALA A 105 -4.33 5.00 -3.72
C ALA A 105 -2.86 4.76 -3.34
N THR A 106 -2.62 4.26 -2.14
CA THR A 106 -1.26 4.07 -1.61
C THR A 106 -0.55 2.87 -2.24
N ASN A 107 -1.30 1.82 -2.59
CA ASN A 107 -0.79 0.70 -3.39
C ASN A 107 -0.43 1.12 -4.81
N SER A 108 -1.15 2.08 -5.40
CA SER A 108 -0.80 2.59 -6.72
C SER A 108 0.54 3.31 -6.70
N VAL A 109 0.82 4.12 -5.67
CA VAL A 109 2.15 4.73 -5.49
C VAL A 109 3.22 3.66 -5.39
N TRP A 110 3.06 2.69 -4.48
CA TRP A 110 4.02 1.60 -4.31
C TRP A 110 4.30 0.87 -5.63
N TYR A 111 3.25 0.40 -6.30
CA TYR A 111 3.36 -0.37 -7.54
C TYR A 111 4.12 0.39 -8.63
N HIS A 112 3.86 1.68 -8.78
CA HIS A 112 4.53 2.47 -9.80
C HIS A 112 5.97 2.81 -9.43
N LEU A 113 6.29 3.10 -8.16
CA LEU A 113 7.69 3.23 -7.74
C LEU A 113 8.46 1.92 -7.92
N GLU A 114 7.85 0.78 -7.60
CA GLU A 114 8.45 -0.55 -7.77
C GLU A 114 8.72 -0.84 -9.25
N ARG A 115 7.78 -0.46 -10.13
CA ARG A 115 7.96 -0.58 -11.57
C ARG A 115 9.11 0.29 -12.08
N GLU A 116 9.21 1.55 -11.66
CA GLU A 116 10.32 2.42 -12.05
C GLU A 116 11.66 1.88 -11.54
N GLN A 117 11.70 1.37 -10.30
CA GLN A 117 12.89 0.70 -9.75
C GLN A 117 13.30 -0.48 -10.63
N TYR A 118 12.34 -1.33 -11.00
CA TYR A 118 12.59 -2.48 -11.84
C TYR A 118 13.08 -2.04 -13.24
N ASP A 119 12.37 -1.12 -13.89
CA ASP A 119 12.67 -0.65 -15.24
C ASP A 119 14.05 0.04 -15.32
N LEU A 120 14.44 0.80 -14.31
CA LEU A 120 15.71 1.55 -14.29
C LEU A 120 16.92 0.73 -13.84
N TYR A 121 16.76 -0.16 -12.85
CA TYR A 121 17.90 -0.77 -12.15
C TYR A 121 17.96 -2.29 -12.25
N GLU A 122 16.82 -2.96 -12.43
CA GLU A 122 16.76 -4.44 -12.41
C GLU A 122 16.51 -5.04 -13.80
N SER A 123 16.05 -4.22 -14.76
CA SER A 123 15.66 -4.65 -16.11
C SER A 123 16.82 -5.04 -17.02
N ASN A 124 18.08 -4.82 -16.60
CA ASN A 124 19.34 -5.03 -17.34
C ASN A 124 19.32 -6.27 -18.26
N GLY A 125 18.79 -6.11 -19.48
CA GLY A 125 18.82 -7.09 -20.57
C GLY A 125 17.47 -7.63 -21.08
N ARG A 126 16.33 -7.38 -20.43
CA ARG A 126 15.02 -7.80 -20.96
C ARG A 126 14.35 -6.65 -21.71
N ASN A 127 14.77 -6.47 -22.97
CA ASN A 127 14.04 -5.66 -23.94
C ASN A 127 12.59 -6.19 -24.03
N PHE A 128 11.63 -5.49 -23.42
CA PHE A 128 10.23 -5.68 -23.77
C PHE A 128 9.99 -4.94 -25.09
N ARG A 129 9.87 -5.74 -26.14
CA ARG A 129 9.53 -5.34 -27.50
C ARG A 129 8.02 -5.38 -27.70
#